data_AF-A0A6I3MBC0-F1
#
_entry.id   AF-A0A6I3MBC0-F1
#
_cell.length_a   1.000
_cell.length_b   1.000
_cell.length_c   1.000
_cell.angle_alpha   90.00
_cell.angle_beta   90.00
_cell.angle_gamma   90.00
#
_symmetry.space_group_name_H-M   'P 1'
#
loop_
_entity.id
_entity.type
_entity.pdbx_description
1 polymer ?
#
loop_
_entity_poly.entity_id
_entity_poly.type
_entity_poly.pdbx_seq_one_letter_code
_entity_poly.pdbx_strand_id
1 'polypeptide(L)'
;MDEYAENAEKNPSGDRLRAALSTDIGELSKRVDAVRSDLEHAAASDAEDLASLVLRIEQEIAQKRADLEAIAATDDPPLRDPQVLGWEATQGLVEYELVAGKDTLIRVFVQARPPVALPARIAGIEVARLDFGGPDLLVSRLDFASLEVKAPNGARFRVPATMSGRFLLPSRSEQDNVNFYVDGDQLSHAGTYEFIARFYRDGQLVGTNSLGSRNFLPTADLRLLIKVNTWPMTDEGWDTVLMALKYLQRNLPVRAGLAPMDSDVTAGLRYYIDPRPYNPGWTQTPKWANARLALTLFNRLGLPFGRGDRAHMLMNVREQQPGQDHAPGSSEGSGNGVNSTGQILGVQIRTDPPGGRDFFATVVGQEIGHNLIPLDSHTIDPIIDTASAFDLLNRRMVPEARTIMNSTVAGAAFANEICFYEPQHWSAMRKNLVALNS
;
A
#
# COMPACT_ATOMS: atom_id res chain seq x y z
N MET A 1 -28.74 51.71 5.66
CA MET A 1 -28.11 50.84 6.67
C MET A 1 -28.86 49.50 6.77
N ASP A 2 -29.54 49.05 5.71
CA ASP A 2 -30.39 47.84 5.69
C ASP A 2 -30.10 46.93 4.48
N GLU A 3 -28.90 46.99 3.91
CA GLU A 3 -28.52 46.18 2.73
C GLU A 3 -27.56 45.03 3.09
N TYR A 4 -27.10 44.96 4.35
CA TYR A 4 -26.24 43.88 4.85
C TYR A 4 -27.01 42.74 5.53
N ALA A 5 -28.26 42.96 5.96
CA ALA A 5 -29.08 41.93 6.59
C ALA A 5 -29.70 40.95 5.56
N GLU A 6 -29.87 41.37 4.30
CA GLU A 6 -30.51 40.57 3.24
C GLU A 6 -29.54 39.60 2.52
N ASN A 7 -28.23 39.67 2.82
CA ASN A 7 -27.24 38.73 2.29
C ASN A 7 -26.95 37.55 3.22
N ALA A 8 -27.29 37.64 4.52
CA ALA A 8 -27.12 36.53 5.47
C ALA A 8 -28.11 35.37 5.22
N GLU A 9 -29.24 35.61 4.56
CA GLU A 9 -30.19 34.55 4.16
C GLU A 9 -29.78 33.82 2.87
N LYS A 10 -28.75 34.26 2.15
CA LYS A 10 -28.43 33.75 0.80
C LYS A 10 -27.39 32.63 0.74
N ASN A 11 -26.68 32.29 1.82
CA ASN A 11 -25.66 31.23 1.78
C ASN A 11 -25.56 30.36 3.07
N PRO A 12 -26.65 29.72 3.51
CA PRO A 12 -26.65 28.85 4.69
C PRO A 12 -25.70 27.64 4.58
N SER A 13 -25.25 27.28 3.38
CA SER A 13 -24.21 26.27 3.15
C SER A 13 -22.82 26.76 3.56
N GLY A 14 -22.41 27.97 3.18
CA GLY A 14 -21.08 28.50 3.49
C GLY A 14 -20.80 28.62 5.00
N ASP A 15 -21.79 29.06 5.77
CA ASP A 15 -21.64 29.22 7.22
C ASP A 15 -21.61 27.89 7.97
N ARG A 16 -22.36 26.88 7.51
CA ARG A 16 -22.28 25.51 8.05
C ARG A 16 -20.94 24.88 7.77
N LEU A 17 -20.40 25.11 6.58
CA LEU A 17 -19.10 24.63 6.14
C LEU A 17 -17.95 25.21 6.96
N ARG A 18 -18.00 26.52 7.23
CA ARG A 18 -17.06 27.22 8.11
C ARG A 18 -17.14 26.66 9.53
N ALA A 19 -18.35 26.41 10.03
CA ALA A 19 -18.54 25.82 11.36
C ALA A 19 -18.01 24.38 11.44
N ALA A 20 -18.24 23.55 10.42
CA ALA A 20 -17.73 22.18 10.35
C ALA A 20 -16.19 22.15 10.30
N LEU A 21 -15.55 22.90 9.40
CA LEU A 21 -14.09 22.99 9.36
C LEU A 21 -13.48 23.54 10.65
N SER A 22 -14.11 24.54 11.25
CA SER A 22 -13.65 25.10 12.53
C SER A 22 -13.70 24.04 13.63
N THR A 23 -14.73 23.19 13.64
CA THR A 23 -14.87 22.06 14.56
C THR A 23 -13.79 21.02 14.32
N ASP A 24 -13.61 20.56 13.07
CA ASP A 24 -12.56 19.61 12.67
C ASP A 24 -11.16 20.10 13.06
N ILE A 25 -10.83 21.36 12.78
CA ILE A 25 -9.55 21.98 13.16
C ILE A 25 -9.37 21.93 14.68
N GLY A 26 -10.45 22.17 15.45
CA GLY A 26 -10.42 22.06 16.91
C GLY A 26 -10.14 20.64 17.39
N GLU A 27 -10.75 19.63 16.77
CA GLU A 27 -10.53 18.22 17.11
C GLU A 27 -9.12 17.74 16.74
N LEU A 28 -8.65 18.07 15.54
CA LEU A 28 -7.28 17.76 15.12
C LEU A 28 -6.23 18.46 15.98
N SER A 29 -6.47 19.72 16.38
CA SER A 29 -5.56 20.42 17.29
C SER A 29 -5.44 19.69 18.63
N LYS A 30 -6.57 19.26 19.22
CA LYS A 30 -6.55 18.44 20.45
C LYS A 30 -5.78 17.14 20.25
N ARG A 31 -5.89 16.52 19.07
CA ARG A 31 -5.19 15.29 18.74
C ARG A 31 -3.68 15.52 18.60
N VAL A 32 -3.24 16.62 17.99
CA VAL A 32 -1.82 17.02 17.97
C VAL A 32 -1.30 17.19 19.39
N ASP A 33 -2.04 17.88 20.26
CA ASP A 33 -1.64 18.10 21.65
C ASP A 33 -1.50 16.78 22.42
N ALA A 34 -2.42 15.83 22.20
CA ALA A 34 -2.33 14.50 22.78
C ALA A 34 -1.10 13.72 22.27
N VAL A 35 -0.88 13.68 20.95
CA VAL A 35 0.25 12.96 20.34
C VAL A 35 1.59 13.58 20.74
N ARG A 36 1.66 14.92 20.89
CA ARG A 36 2.84 15.60 21.43
C ARG A 36 3.11 15.22 22.88
N SER A 37 2.06 15.14 23.70
CA SER A 37 2.19 14.67 25.07
C SER A 37 2.70 13.23 25.14
N ASP A 38 2.23 12.35 24.26
CA ASP A 38 2.72 10.98 24.15
C ASP A 38 4.19 10.95 23.67
N LEU A 39 4.55 11.79 22.70
CA LEU A 39 5.92 11.93 22.18
C LEU A 39 6.92 12.36 23.25
N GLU A 40 6.53 13.24 24.18
CA GLU A 40 7.38 13.64 25.32
C GLU A 40 7.74 12.48 26.25
N HIS A 41 6.92 11.43 26.27
CA HIS A 41 7.06 10.26 27.14
C HIS A 41 7.45 8.98 26.37
N ALA A 42 7.62 9.06 25.05
CA ALA A 42 7.87 7.92 24.18
C ALA A 42 9.32 7.40 24.30
N ALA A 43 9.48 6.10 24.13
CA ALA A 43 10.79 5.52 23.92
C ALA A 43 11.38 6.01 22.58
N ALA A 44 12.71 6.01 22.44
CA ALA A 44 13.38 6.51 21.24
C ALA A 44 12.93 5.80 19.94
N SER A 45 12.53 4.52 20.02
CA SER A 45 12.00 3.75 18.88
C SER A 45 10.65 4.25 18.37
N ASP A 46 9.84 4.84 19.24
CA ASP A 46 8.46 5.22 18.93
C ASP A 46 8.37 6.73 18.61
N ALA A 47 9.42 7.47 18.97
CA ALA A 47 9.49 8.92 18.81
C ALA A 47 9.48 9.38 17.34
N GLU A 48 10.10 8.62 16.43
CA GLU A 48 10.13 8.97 15.00
C GLU A 48 8.75 8.81 14.35
N ASP A 49 8.03 7.73 14.68
CA ASP A 49 6.68 7.46 14.19
C ASP A 49 5.68 8.50 14.74
N LEU A 50 5.79 8.83 16.03
CA LEU A 50 4.96 9.86 16.66
C LEU A 50 5.28 11.26 16.13
N ALA A 51 6.54 11.61 15.90
CA ALA A 51 6.92 12.88 15.28
C ALA A 51 6.40 13.00 13.84
N SER A 52 6.48 11.91 13.07
CA SER A 52 5.91 11.83 11.72
C SER A 52 4.39 11.99 11.72
N LEU A 53 3.72 11.42 12.73
CA LEU A 53 2.28 11.59 12.92
C LEU A 53 1.91 13.03 13.27
N VAL A 54 2.65 13.69 14.18
CA VAL A 54 2.45 15.12 14.51
C VAL A 54 2.57 15.97 13.26
N LEU A 55 3.66 15.82 12.50
CA LEU A 55 3.89 16.60 11.28
C LEU A 55 2.75 16.42 10.27
N ARG A 56 2.25 15.19 10.13
CA ARG A 56 1.13 14.89 9.21
C ARG A 56 -0.17 15.57 9.67
N ILE A 57 -0.49 15.52 10.95
CA ILE A 57 -1.70 16.18 11.47
C ILE A 57 -1.57 17.71 11.36
N GLU A 58 -0.39 18.27 11.60
CA GLU A 58 -0.15 19.71 11.43
C GLU A 58 -0.28 20.17 9.97
N GLN A 59 0.21 19.37 9.01
CA GLN A 59 -0.02 19.62 7.59
C GLN A 59 -1.51 19.57 7.24
N GLU A 60 -2.28 18.63 7.82
CA GLU A 60 -3.73 18.55 7.63
C GLU A 60 -4.45 19.77 8.21
N ILE A 61 -4.06 20.24 9.41
CA ILE A 61 -4.60 21.48 10.01
C ILE A 61 -4.28 22.69 9.13
N ALA A 62 -3.04 22.81 8.66
CA ALA A 62 -2.63 23.92 7.80
C ALA A 62 -3.42 23.93 6.48
N GLN A 63 -3.62 22.77 5.87
CA GLN A 63 -4.46 22.63 4.68
C GLN A 63 -5.91 23.03 4.97
N LYS A 64 -6.53 22.51 6.06
CA LYS A 64 -7.91 22.87 6.44
C LYS A 64 -8.07 24.36 6.77
N ARG A 65 -7.04 25.03 7.31
CA ARG A 65 -7.02 26.48 7.53
C ARG A 65 -6.94 27.25 6.22
N ALA A 66 -6.04 26.85 5.32
CA ALA A 66 -5.98 27.43 3.97
C ALA A 66 -7.31 27.24 3.23
N ASP A 67 -7.97 26.10 3.44
CA ASP A 67 -9.31 25.86 2.92
C ASP A 67 -10.33 26.83 3.51
N LEU A 68 -10.34 26.99 4.85
CA LEU A 68 -11.18 27.95 5.58
C LEU A 68 -11.02 29.37 5.04
N GLU A 69 -9.77 29.81 4.87
CA GLU A 69 -9.42 31.13 4.33
C GLU A 69 -9.87 31.29 2.89
N ALA A 70 -9.67 30.27 2.05
CA ALA A 70 -10.11 30.31 0.66
C ALA A 70 -11.64 30.41 0.53
N ILE A 71 -12.43 29.74 1.38
CA ILE A 71 -13.92 29.88 1.42
C ILE A 71 -14.35 31.24 1.99
N ALA A 72 -13.53 31.81 2.87
CA ALA A 72 -13.77 33.15 3.40
C ALA A 72 -13.46 34.23 2.36
N ALA A 73 -12.48 33.97 1.49
CA ALA A 73 -11.98 34.90 0.48
C ALA A 73 -12.77 34.88 -0.83
N THR A 74 -13.48 33.78 -1.13
CA THR A 74 -14.33 33.74 -2.31
C THR A 74 -15.78 34.11 -2.00
N ASP A 75 -16.28 35.13 -2.70
CA ASP A 75 -17.73 35.38 -2.94
C ASP A 75 -18.32 34.27 -3.86
N ASP A 76 -17.91 33.01 -3.66
CA ASP A 76 -17.98 31.95 -4.67
C ASP A 76 -19.41 31.42 -4.92
N PRO A 77 -19.68 30.98 -6.15
CA PRO A 77 -20.93 30.33 -6.55
C PRO A 77 -21.22 29.07 -5.72
N PRO A 78 -22.49 28.61 -5.68
CA PRO A 78 -22.88 27.46 -4.87
C PRO A 78 -22.03 26.23 -5.21
N LEU A 79 -21.37 25.69 -4.17
CA LEU A 79 -20.63 24.43 -4.23
C LEU A 79 -21.51 23.35 -4.85
N ARG A 80 -20.97 22.62 -5.83
CA ARG A 80 -21.73 21.59 -6.55
C ARG A 80 -21.53 20.22 -5.94
N ASP A 81 -22.58 19.41 -6.04
CA ASP A 81 -22.49 18.00 -5.69
C ASP A 81 -21.46 17.33 -6.62
N PRO A 82 -20.54 16.52 -6.08
CA PRO A 82 -19.53 15.88 -6.89
C PRO A 82 -20.17 14.86 -7.83
N GLN A 83 -19.62 14.77 -9.02
CA GLN A 83 -19.90 13.70 -9.97
C GLN A 83 -18.87 12.59 -9.78
N VAL A 84 -19.34 11.36 -9.54
CA VAL A 84 -18.49 10.17 -9.62
C VAL A 84 -18.29 9.80 -11.08
N LEU A 85 -17.04 9.67 -11.51
CA LEU A 85 -16.68 9.31 -12.89
C LEU A 85 -16.34 7.84 -13.04
N GLY A 86 -15.90 7.22 -11.95
CA GLY A 86 -15.48 5.84 -11.92
C GLY A 86 -14.83 5.54 -10.59
N TRP A 87 -14.29 4.33 -10.49
CA TRP A 87 -13.58 3.88 -9.32
C TRP A 87 -12.67 2.71 -9.68
N GLU A 88 -11.70 2.46 -8.81
CA GLU A 88 -10.80 1.32 -8.90
C GLU A 88 -10.60 0.69 -7.52
N ALA A 89 -10.19 -0.58 -7.52
CA ALA A 89 -9.73 -1.30 -6.34
C ALA A 89 -8.38 -1.93 -6.67
N THR A 90 -7.38 -1.74 -5.81
CA THR A 90 -6.01 -2.19 -6.06
C THR A 90 -5.32 -2.65 -4.78
N GLN A 91 -4.43 -3.63 -4.92
CA GLN A 91 -3.52 -4.13 -3.89
C GLN A 91 -2.05 -3.82 -4.23
N GLY A 92 -1.84 -2.81 -5.08
CA GLY A 92 -0.56 -2.40 -5.64
C GLY A 92 -0.76 -1.95 -7.09
N LEU A 93 -1.15 -2.90 -7.95
CA LEU A 93 -1.55 -2.65 -9.33
C LEU A 93 -3.04 -2.94 -9.52
N VAL A 94 -3.72 -2.16 -10.37
CA VAL A 94 -5.18 -2.30 -10.63
C VAL A 94 -5.50 -3.59 -11.38
N GLU A 95 -4.53 -4.11 -12.12
CA GLU A 95 -4.58 -5.33 -12.90
C GLU A 95 -4.41 -6.60 -12.05
N TYR A 96 -4.04 -6.45 -10.77
CA TYR A 96 -3.94 -7.59 -9.87
C TYR A 96 -5.29 -8.24 -9.61
N GLU A 97 -5.29 -9.58 -9.60
CA GLU A 97 -6.36 -10.33 -8.95
C GLU A 97 -6.37 -9.97 -7.46
N LEU A 98 -7.48 -9.41 -6.96
CA LEU A 98 -7.61 -9.09 -5.55
C LEU A 98 -7.64 -10.37 -4.72
N VAL A 99 -6.85 -10.43 -3.66
CA VAL A 99 -6.80 -11.58 -2.75
C VAL A 99 -7.38 -11.21 -1.38
N ALA A 100 -8.14 -12.12 -0.80
CA ALA A 100 -8.74 -11.93 0.52
C ALA A 100 -7.64 -11.72 1.58
N GLY A 101 -7.94 -10.95 2.61
CA GLY A 101 -7.04 -10.76 3.73
C GLY A 101 -5.93 -9.75 3.50
N LYS A 102 -5.82 -9.11 2.33
CA LYS A 102 -4.75 -8.16 1.99
C LYS A 102 -5.27 -6.72 1.90
N ASP A 103 -4.48 -5.77 2.41
CA ASP A 103 -4.81 -4.34 2.39
C ASP A 103 -5.13 -3.87 0.97
N THR A 104 -6.24 -3.14 0.84
CA THR A 104 -6.79 -2.77 -0.47
C THR A 104 -7.13 -1.29 -0.48
N LEU A 105 -6.67 -0.58 -1.50
CA LEU A 105 -7.09 0.77 -1.79
C LEU A 105 -8.32 0.71 -2.70
N ILE A 106 -9.40 1.35 -2.29
CA ILE A 106 -10.55 1.65 -3.14
C ILE A 106 -10.55 3.15 -3.40
N ARG A 107 -10.40 3.54 -4.66
CA ARG A 107 -10.33 4.95 -5.06
C ARG A 107 -11.55 5.29 -5.90
N VAL A 108 -12.21 6.40 -5.58
CA VAL A 108 -13.33 6.92 -6.34
C VAL A 108 -12.92 8.23 -7.00
N PHE A 109 -13.01 8.26 -8.33
CA PHE A 109 -12.70 9.42 -9.15
C PHE A 109 -13.89 10.37 -9.11
N VAL A 110 -13.69 11.55 -8.55
CA VAL A 110 -14.72 12.57 -8.41
C VAL A 110 -14.31 13.85 -9.13
N GLN A 111 -15.27 14.57 -9.68
CA GLN A 111 -15.06 15.89 -10.26
C GLN A 111 -16.23 16.81 -9.96
N ALA A 112 -16.05 18.10 -10.23
CA ALA A 112 -17.16 19.02 -10.26
C ALA A 112 -18.12 18.74 -11.41
N ARG A 113 -19.42 18.76 -11.11
CA ARG A 113 -20.44 18.60 -12.14
C ARG A 113 -20.38 19.79 -13.10
N PRO A 114 -20.23 19.57 -14.42
CA PRO A 114 -20.25 20.67 -15.39
C PRO A 114 -21.60 21.39 -15.33
N PRO A 115 -21.68 22.68 -15.71
CA PRO A 115 -22.94 23.39 -15.76
C PRO A 115 -23.89 22.60 -16.67
N VAL A 116 -25.13 22.42 -16.25
CA VAL A 116 -26.15 21.88 -17.15
C VAL A 116 -26.20 22.83 -18.35
N ALA A 117 -25.70 22.39 -19.49
CA ALA A 117 -25.91 23.12 -20.74
C ALA A 117 -27.43 23.21 -20.91
N LEU A 118 -27.98 24.43 -20.78
CA LEU A 118 -29.39 24.68 -21.08
C LEU A 118 -29.67 24.09 -22.47
N PRO A 119 -30.78 23.34 -22.66
CA PRO A 119 -31.10 22.77 -23.95
C PRO A 119 -31.12 23.90 -24.99
N ALA A 120 -30.40 23.70 -26.09
CA ALA A 120 -30.21 24.63 -27.19
C ALA A 120 -31.51 24.89 -28.00
N ARG A 121 -32.57 25.31 -27.32
CA ARG A 121 -33.84 25.74 -27.90
C ARG A 121 -34.20 27.11 -27.36
N ILE A 122 -33.38 28.09 -27.69
CA ILE A 122 -33.88 29.44 -27.96
C ILE A 122 -33.59 29.66 -29.45
N ALA A 123 -34.65 29.59 -30.25
CA ALA A 123 -34.59 29.83 -31.68
C ALA A 123 -34.04 31.25 -31.93
N GLY A 124 -32.91 31.36 -32.64
CA GLY A 124 -32.47 32.60 -33.25
C GLY A 124 -31.25 33.30 -32.65
N ILE A 125 -30.58 32.73 -31.65
CA ILE A 125 -29.28 33.26 -31.20
C ILE A 125 -28.19 32.26 -31.62
N GLU A 126 -27.36 32.65 -32.57
CA GLU A 126 -26.08 32.00 -32.84
C GLU A 126 -25.30 31.99 -31.52
N VAL A 127 -25.20 30.81 -30.88
CA VAL A 127 -24.29 30.61 -29.76
C VAL A 127 -22.89 30.61 -30.37
N ALA A 128 -22.35 31.82 -30.56
CA ALA A 128 -20.91 32.01 -30.64
C ALA A 128 -20.29 31.17 -29.53
N ARG A 129 -19.28 30.37 -29.89
CA ARG A 129 -18.44 29.59 -28.97
C ARG A 129 -18.42 30.25 -27.60
N LEU A 130 -19.12 29.64 -26.64
CA LEU A 130 -18.92 29.94 -25.23
C LEU A 130 -17.47 29.54 -24.95
N ASP A 131 -16.59 30.54 -24.98
CA ASP A 131 -15.23 30.44 -24.51
C ASP A 131 -15.31 29.99 -23.04
N PHE A 132 -15.08 28.71 -22.77
CA PHE A 132 -14.77 28.19 -21.44
C PHE A 132 -13.35 28.60 -21.01
N GLY A 133 -12.91 29.80 -21.41
CA GLY A 133 -11.57 30.35 -21.20
C GLY A 133 -11.46 31.28 -19.99
N GLY A 134 -12.51 31.41 -19.18
CA GLY A 134 -12.43 32.07 -17.88
C GLY A 134 -11.89 31.11 -16.80
N PRO A 135 -11.15 31.60 -15.78
CA PRO A 135 -10.71 30.81 -14.64
C PRO A 135 -11.89 30.51 -13.68
N ASP A 136 -13.00 29.99 -14.19
CA ASP A 136 -14.10 29.46 -13.39
C ASP A 136 -13.75 28.01 -13.05
N LEU A 137 -12.79 27.84 -12.14
CA LEU A 137 -12.53 26.56 -11.49
C LEU A 137 -13.79 26.18 -10.70
N LEU A 138 -14.67 25.40 -11.32
CA LEU A 138 -15.83 24.82 -10.65
C LEU A 138 -15.30 23.85 -9.59
N VAL A 139 -15.23 24.28 -8.34
CA VAL A 139 -14.79 23.43 -7.23
C VAL A 139 -15.99 22.64 -6.72
N SER A 140 -15.91 21.31 -6.77
CA SER A 140 -16.76 20.47 -5.92
C SER A 140 -16.04 20.24 -4.60
N ARG A 141 -16.81 20.32 -3.53
CA ARG A 141 -16.29 20.09 -2.18
C ARG A 141 -17.04 19.00 -1.43
N LEU A 142 -16.26 18.18 -0.74
CA LEU A 142 -16.72 17.21 0.24
C LEU A 142 -16.00 17.43 1.56
N ASP A 143 -16.73 17.26 2.66
CA ASP A 143 -16.15 17.32 4.01
C ASP A 143 -15.83 15.93 4.53
N PHE A 144 -16.69 14.97 4.16
CA PHE A 144 -16.55 13.59 4.59
C PHE A 144 -17.05 12.63 3.53
N ALA A 145 -16.44 11.45 3.48
CA ALA A 145 -16.91 10.34 2.68
C ALA A 145 -16.71 9.04 3.45
N SER A 146 -17.61 8.10 3.23
CA SER A 146 -17.52 6.75 3.80
C SER A 146 -17.86 5.70 2.76
N LEU A 147 -17.21 4.55 2.87
CA LEU A 147 -17.47 3.38 2.07
C LEU A 147 -18.20 2.36 2.94
N GLU A 148 -19.44 2.01 2.60
CA GLU A 148 -20.07 0.81 3.14
C GLU A 148 -19.63 -0.38 2.30
N VAL A 149 -19.13 -1.40 2.99
CA VAL A 149 -18.69 -2.66 2.41
C VAL A 149 -19.60 -3.76 2.91
N LYS A 150 -20.11 -4.60 2.00
CA LYS A 150 -20.84 -5.82 2.32
C LYS A 150 -20.00 -7.02 1.92
N ALA A 151 -19.63 -7.83 2.90
CA ALA A 151 -18.81 -9.00 2.75
C ALA A 151 -19.59 -10.21 2.19
N PRO A 152 -18.91 -11.23 1.65
CA PRO A 152 -19.55 -12.43 1.11
C PRO A 152 -20.41 -13.20 2.12
N ASN A 153 -20.07 -13.11 3.41
CA ASN A 153 -20.84 -13.71 4.51
C ASN A 153 -22.06 -12.87 4.93
N GLY A 154 -22.32 -11.74 4.25
CA GLY A 154 -23.41 -10.81 4.56
C GLY A 154 -23.09 -9.75 5.62
N ALA A 155 -21.94 -9.84 6.29
CA ALA A 155 -21.49 -8.81 7.24
C ALA A 155 -21.29 -7.47 6.53
N ARG A 156 -21.47 -6.37 7.28
CA ARG A 156 -21.29 -5.02 6.76
C ARG A 156 -20.40 -4.20 7.68
N PHE A 157 -19.55 -3.39 7.10
CA PHE A 157 -18.71 -2.44 7.83
C PHE A 157 -18.56 -1.13 7.04
N ARG A 158 -18.03 -0.10 7.69
CA ARG A 158 -17.80 1.21 7.08
C ARG A 158 -16.34 1.60 7.20
N VAL A 159 -15.82 2.20 6.13
CA VAL A 159 -14.45 2.70 6.05
C VAL A 159 -14.49 4.20 5.77
N PRO A 160 -13.87 5.06 6.59
CA PRO A 160 -13.78 6.49 6.29
C PRO A 160 -12.82 6.75 5.13
N ALA A 161 -13.06 7.82 4.37
CA ALA A 161 -12.16 8.24 3.29
C ALA A 161 -10.99 9.09 3.79
N THR A 162 -9.91 9.09 3.01
CA THR A 162 -8.86 10.11 2.96
C THR A 162 -9.02 10.92 1.67
N MET A 163 -9.10 12.26 1.78
CA MET A 163 -9.24 13.18 0.65
C MET A 163 -8.82 14.61 1.02
N SER A 164 -8.48 15.44 0.01
CA SER A 164 -8.22 16.88 0.20
C SER A 164 -9.50 17.71 0.39
N GLY A 165 -10.65 17.17 -0.05
CA GLY A 165 -11.93 17.86 -0.03
C GLY A 165 -12.18 18.80 -1.22
N ARG A 166 -11.22 18.99 -2.14
CA ARG A 166 -11.40 19.80 -3.36
C ARG A 166 -11.09 18.99 -4.61
N PHE A 167 -11.97 19.08 -5.60
CA PHE A 167 -11.85 18.29 -6.83
C PHE A 167 -12.04 19.17 -8.05
N LEU A 168 -10.97 19.37 -8.82
CA LEU A 168 -10.92 20.23 -10.00
C LEU A 168 -11.03 19.42 -11.30
N LEU A 169 -10.20 18.37 -11.42
CA LEU A 169 -10.17 17.45 -12.55
C LEU A 169 -9.85 16.06 -12.03
N PRO A 170 -10.33 14.99 -12.68
CA PRO A 170 -9.88 13.65 -12.36
C PRO A 170 -8.38 13.56 -12.63
N SER A 171 -7.62 13.42 -11.56
CA SER A 171 -6.21 13.05 -11.61
C SER A 171 -6.05 11.71 -10.89
N ARG A 172 -4.89 11.04 -11.03
CA ARG A 172 -4.58 9.84 -10.25
C ARG A 172 -3.86 10.15 -8.94
N SER A 173 -3.69 11.44 -8.61
CA SER A 173 -3.14 11.88 -7.33
C SER A 173 -4.05 11.47 -6.18
N GLU A 174 -3.47 11.11 -5.04
CA GLU A 174 -4.25 10.84 -3.83
C GLU A 174 -5.06 12.08 -3.41
N GLN A 175 -4.55 13.28 -3.67
CA GLN A 175 -5.19 14.53 -3.28
C GLN A 175 -6.44 14.86 -4.12
N ASP A 176 -6.56 14.33 -5.33
CA ASP A 176 -7.65 14.66 -6.26
C ASP A 176 -8.76 13.60 -6.29
N ASN A 177 -8.73 12.66 -5.35
CA ASN A 177 -9.69 11.55 -5.28
C ASN A 177 -10.20 11.30 -3.87
N VAL A 178 -11.25 10.50 -3.77
CA VAL A 178 -11.71 9.94 -2.50
C VAL A 178 -11.11 8.55 -2.36
N ASN A 179 -10.17 8.39 -1.44
CA ASN A 179 -9.44 7.14 -1.23
C ASN A 179 -9.92 6.45 0.05
N PHE A 180 -10.23 5.16 -0.04
CA PHE A 180 -10.61 4.32 1.10
C PHE A 180 -9.54 3.24 1.26
N TYR A 181 -8.81 3.31 2.36
CA TYR A 181 -7.84 2.29 2.74
C TYR A 181 -8.56 1.24 3.58
N VAL A 182 -8.78 0.07 3.00
CA VAL A 182 -9.46 -1.03 3.67
C VAL A 182 -8.43 -2.04 4.15
N ASP A 183 -8.39 -2.25 5.46
CA ASP A 183 -7.48 -3.19 6.08
C ASP A 183 -7.81 -4.62 5.66
N GLY A 184 -6.77 -5.44 5.50
CA GLY A 184 -6.91 -6.81 5.01
C GLY A 184 -7.78 -7.70 5.90
N ASP A 185 -7.78 -7.48 7.22
CA ASP A 185 -8.59 -8.22 8.18
C ASP A 185 -10.11 -8.04 7.95
N GLN A 186 -10.53 -6.84 7.54
CA GLN A 186 -11.90 -6.52 7.14
C GLN A 186 -12.30 -7.20 5.82
N LEU A 187 -11.31 -7.51 4.97
CA LEU A 187 -11.46 -8.21 3.68
C LEU A 187 -11.03 -9.68 3.76
N SER A 188 -11.11 -10.30 4.93
CA SER A 188 -10.53 -11.62 5.23
C SER A 188 -11.18 -12.82 4.51
N HIS A 189 -12.34 -12.66 3.89
CA HIS A 189 -13.08 -13.79 3.30
C HIS A 189 -12.93 -13.81 1.79
N ALA A 190 -12.71 -14.98 1.20
CA ALA A 190 -12.78 -15.11 -0.25
C ALA A 190 -14.24 -14.98 -0.72
N GLY A 191 -14.44 -14.35 -1.88
CA GLY A 191 -15.75 -14.16 -2.51
C GLY A 191 -16.01 -12.74 -2.97
N THR A 192 -17.27 -12.46 -3.30
CA THR A 192 -17.69 -11.17 -3.85
C THR A 192 -18.06 -10.18 -2.75
N TYR A 193 -17.37 -9.04 -2.73
CA TYR A 193 -17.68 -7.88 -1.89
C TYR A 193 -18.43 -6.83 -2.69
N GLU A 194 -19.44 -6.21 -2.09
CA GLU A 194 -20.17 -5.08 -2.66
C GLU A 194 -19.77 -3.77 -1.96
N PHE A 195 -19.67 -2.69 -2.74
CA PHE A 195 -19.11 -1.41 -2.30
C PHE A 195 -20.08 -0.25 -2.60
N ILE A 196 -20.38 0.56 -1.59
CA ILE A 196 -21.26 1.73 -1.71
C ILE A 196 -20.55 2.94 -1.09
N ALA A 197 -20.19 3.91 -1.93
CA ALA A 197 -19.62 5.17 -1.47
C ALA A 197 -20.72 6.17 -1.10
N ARG A 198 -20.56 6.84 0.05
CA ARG A 198 -21.42 7.91 0.53
C ARG A 198 -20.61 9.17 0.71
N PHE A 199 -21.14 10.28 0.22
CA PHE A 199 -20.48 11.57 0.18
C PHE A 199 -21.27 12.61 0.95
N TYR A 200 -20.57 13.39 1.78
CA TYR A 200 -21.16 14.34 2.69
C TYR A 200 -20.57 15.73 2.49
N ARG A 201 -21.44 16.73 2.55
CA ARG A 201 -21.12 18.16 2.56
C ARG A 201 -21.99 18.84 3.60
N ASP A 202 -21.41 19.69 4.43
CA ASP A 202 -22.08 20.38 5.54
C ASP A 202 -22.77 19.41 6.52
N GLY A 203 -22.18 18.24 6.72
CA GLY A 203 -22.77 17.14 7.50
C GLY A 203 -23.99 16.47 6.85
N GLN A 204 -24.41 16.91 5.66
CA GLN A 204 -25.53 16.35 4.92
C GLN A 204 -25.06 15.35 3.86
N LEU A 205 -25.81 14.26 3.68
CA LEU A 205 -25.57 13.30 2.62
C LEU A 205 -25.95 13.92 1.27
N VAL A 206 -24.95 14.16 0.42
CA VAL A 206 -25.13 14.76 -0.92
C VAL A 206 -25.04 13.73 -2.04
N GLY A 207 -24.53 12.53 -1.77
CA GLY A 207 -24.45 11.47 -2.77
C GLY A 207 -24.31 10.08 -2.18
N THR A 208 -24.99 9.11 -2.80
CA THR A 208 -24.78 7.67 -2.57
C THR A 208 -24.55 7.00 -3.92
N ASN A 209 -23.41 6.34 -4.08
CA ASN A 209 -23.02 5.71 -5.33
C ASN A 209 -22.69 4.24 -5.07
N SER A 210 -23.44 3.34 -5.73
CA SER A 210 -23.06 1.93 -5.79
C SER A 210 -21.86 1.80 -6.72
N LEU A 211 -20.71 1.44 -6.16
CA LEU A 211 -19.51 1.18 -6.95
C LEU A 211 -19.61 -0.18 -7.65
N GLY A 212 -20.45 -1.09 -7.14
CA GLY A 212 -20.62 -2.44 -7.66
C GLY A 212 -19.86 -3.43 -6.79
N SER A 213 -19.29 -4.46 -7.41
CA SER A 213 -18.65 -5.54 -6.67
C SER A 213 -17.28 -5.93 -7.22
N ARG A 214 -16.43 -6.49 -6.35
CA ARG A 214 -15.19 -7.16 -6.73
C ARG A 214 -15.12 -8.52 -6.07
N ASN A 215 -14.55 -9.48 -6.79
CA ASN A 215 -14.29 -10.80 -6.29
C ASN A 215 -12.88 -10.89 -5.71
N PHE A 216 -12.77 -11.28 -4.45
CA PHE A 216 -11.52 -11.53 -3.74
C PHE A 216 -11.24 -13.03 -3.77
N LEU A 217 -10.09 -13.40 -4.31
CA LEU A 217 -9.67 -14.79 -4.43
C LEU A 217 -9.10 -15.32 -3.10
N PRO A 218 -9.16 -16.64 -2.86
CA PRO A 218 -8.43 -17.25 -1.78
C PRO A 218 -6.94 -16.92 -1.86
N THR A 219 -6.36 -16.58 -0.71
CA THR A 219 -4.93 -16.42 -0.49
C THR A 219 -4.43 -17.52 0.46
N ALA A 220 -3.11 -17.60 0.60
CA ALA A 220 -2.47 -18.38 1.63
C ALA A 220 -1.23 -17.64 2.14
N ASP A 221 -0.77 -18.02 3.34
CA ASP A 221 0.36 -17.37 3.99
C ASP A 221 1.70 -17.87 3.45
N LEU A 222 2.72 -17.03 3.56
CA LEU A 222 4.12 -17.40 3.36
C LEU A 222 4.85 -17.44 4.71
N ARG A 223 5.62 -18.50 4.93
CA ARG A 223 6.38 -18.74 6.17
C ARG A 223 7.85 -18.92 5.80
N LEU A 224 8.72 -18.03 6.27
CA LEU A 224 10.15 -17.97 5.92
C LEU A 224 11.06 -18.37 7.08
N LEU A 225 11.91 -19.37 6.88
CA LEU A 225 13.05 -19.64 7.75
C LEU A 225 14.24 -18.78 7.28
N ILE A 226 14.60 -17.75 8.04
CA ILE A 226 15.72 -16.87 7.76
C ILE A 226 16.95 -17.40 8.48
N LYS A 227 18.03 -17.61 7.74
CA LYS A 227 19.31 -18.07 8.27
C LYS A 227 20.36 -17.02 8.00
N VAL A 228 21.01 -16.55 9.05
CA VAL A 228 22.02 -15.49 8.96
C VAL A 228 23.41 -16.11 8.94
N ASN A 229 24.13 -15.91 7.84
CA ASN A 229 25.46 -16.46 7.59
C ASN A 229 26.59 -15.54 8.10
N THR A 230 26.27 -14.31 8.47
CA THR A 230 27.22 -13.37 9.09
C THR A 230 26.75 -13.10 10.51
N TRP A 231 27.52 -13.49 11.53
CA TRP A 231 27.15 -13.24 12.92
C TRP A 231 28.31 -12.68 13.75
N PRO A 232 28.07 -11.66 14.59
CA PRO A 232 26.82 -10.89 14.66
C PRO A 232 26.61 -10.09 13.35
N MET A 233 25.35 -9.93 12.96
CA MET A 233 24.97 -8.98 11.91
C MET A 233 24.82 -7.60 12.54
N THR A 234 25.20 -6.54 11.82
CA THR A 234 25.03 -5.16 12.32
C THR A 234 23.56 -4.80 12.50
N ASP A 235 23.28 -3.76 13.30
CA ASP A 235 21.92 -3.21 13.45
C ASP A 235 21.34 -2.79 12.09
N GLU A 236 22.15 -2.18 11.23
CA GLU A 236 21.75 -1.81 9.85
C GLU A 236 21.41 -3.05 9.00
N GLY A 237 22.15 -4.14 9.16
CA GLY A 237 21.86 -5.42 8.52
C GLY A 237 20.50 -5.98 8.97
N TRP A 238 20.19 -5.92 10.27
CA TRP A 238 18.89 -6.33 10.80
C TRP A 238 17.75 -5.46 10.29
N ASP A 239 17.91 -4.14 10.32
CA ASP A 239 16.95 -3.19 9.76
C ASP A 239 16.65 -3.50 8.29
N THR A 240 17.69 -3.80 7.51
CA THR A 240 17.56 -4.13 6.08
C THR A 240 16.75 -5.41 5.88
N VAL A 241 17.00 -6.45 6.68
CA VAL A 241 16.22 -7.70 6.63
C VAL A 241 14.75 -7.44 6.98
N LEU A 242 14.47 -6.75 8.08
CA LEU A 242 13.11 -6.51 8.55
C LEU A 242 12.33 -5.60 7.59
N MET A 243 12.97 -4.58 7.02
CA MET A 243 12.38 -3.74 5.99
C MET A 243 12.07 -4.51 4.70
N ALA A 244 12.97 -5.40 4.27
CA ALA A 244 12.69 -6.28 3.14
C ALA A 244 11.49 -7.19 3.40
N LEU A 245 11.31 -7.71 4.61
CA LEU A 245 10.11 -8.49 4.93
C LEU A 245 8.82 -7.65 4.84
N LYS A 246 8.82 -6.39 5.30
CA LYS A 246 7.66 -5.48 5.14
C LYS A 246 7.33 -5.26 3.66
N TYR A 247 8.36 -5.03 2.85
CA TYR A 247 8.22 -4.86 1.40
C TYR A 247 7.70 -6.13 0.71
N LEU A 248 8.19 -7.30 1.09
CA LEU A 248 7.73 -8.58 0.56
C LEU A 248 6.27 -8.83 0.92
N GLN A 249 5.88 -8.60 2.18
CA GLN A 249 4.50 -8.72 2.63
C GLN A 249 3.57 -7.85 1.77
N ARG A 250 4.00 -6.63 1.43
CA ARG A 250 3.26 -5.76 0.51
C ARG A 250 3.14 -6.33 -0.90
N ASN A 251 4.23 -6.82 -1.49
CA ASN A 251 4.26 -7.21 -2.91
C ASN A 251 3.83 -8.66 -3.20
N LEU A 252 3.67 -9.50 -2.18
CA LEU A 252 3.24 -10.88 -2.37
C LEU A 252 1.71 -11.01 -2.24
N PRO A 253 1.08 -11.98 -2.95
CA PRO A 253 -0.35 -12.25 -2.82
C PRO A 253 -0.69 -13.06 -1.55
N VAL A 254 -0.21 -12.57 -0.40
CA VAL A 254 -0.47 -13.08 0.96
C VAL A 254 -1.35 -12.11 1.74
N ARG A 255 -1.91 -12.56 2.87
CA ARG A 255 -2.65 -11.68 3.80
C ARG A 255 -1.79 -10.51 4.32
N ALA A 256 -2.46 -9.49 4.83
CA ALA A 256 -1.86 -8.39 5.57
C ALA A 256 -1.10 -8.91 6.81
N GLY A 257 -0.13 -8.13 7.27
CA GLY A 257 0.60 -8.42 8.50
C GLY A 257 1.91 -9.18 8.31
N LEU A 258 2.88 -8.79 9.13
CA LEU A 258 4.21 -9.39 9.26
C LEU A 258 4.44 -9.74 10.72
N ALA A 259 4.77 -11.00 11.01
CA ALA A 259 5.03 -11.43 12.38
C ALA A 259 6.10 -12.52 12.47
N PRO A 260 6.79 -12.66 13.61
CA PRO A 260 7.49 -13.89 13.93
C PRO A 260 6.57 -15.12 13.83
N MET A 261 7.12 -16.27 13.48
CA MET A 261 6.40 -17.54 13.58
C MET A 261 5.98 -17.81 15.02
N ASP A 262 4.85 -18.49 15.19
CA ASP A 262 4.23 -18.84 16.47
C ASP A 262 3.72 -17.64 17.33
N SER A 263 3.94 -16.37 16.94
CA SER A 263 3.45 -15.21 17.71
C SER A 263 2.07 -14.72 17.29
N ASP A 264 1.85 -14.53 15.98
CA ASP A 264 0.58 -14.05 15.42
C ASP A 264 0.25 -14.82 14.14
N VAL A 265 -0.75 -15.70 14.24
CA VAL A 265 -1.21 -16.56 13.13
C VAL A 265 -2.11 -15.84 12.13
N THR A 266 -2.47 -14.58 12.39
CA THR A 266 -3.30 -13.76 11.50
C THR A 266 -2.47 -13.11 10.39
N ALA A 267 -1.16 -12.92 10.61
CA ALA A 267 -0.22 -12.37 9.65
C ALA A 267 0.00 -13.26 8.42
N GLY A 268 -0.05 -12.66 7.23
CA GLY A 268 0.14 -13.35 5.95
C GLY A 268 1.60 -13.67 5.63
N LEU A 269 2.56 -12.87 6.09
CA LEU A 269 3.99 -13.20 6.03
C LEU A 269 4.51 -13.45 7.43
N ARG A 270 5.05 -14.65 7.67
CA ARG A 270 5.66 -15.01 8.95
C ARG A 270 7.09 -15.46 8.81
N TYR A 271 7.92 -15.19 9.81
CA TYR A 271 9.35 -15.50 9.72
C TYR A 271 9.92 -16.08 11.01
N TYR A 272 10.95 -16.90 10.87
CA TYR A 272 11.77 -17.38 12.00
C TYR A 272 13.24 -17.14 11.66
N ILE A 273 13.97 -16.48 12.56
CA ILE A 273 15.41 -16.26 12.41
C ILE A 273 16.15 -17.39 13.15
N ASP A 274 16.93 -18.19 12.43
CA ASP A 274 17.81 -19.20 13.02
C ASP A 274 18.95 -18.51 13.77
N PRO A 275 19.03 -18.65 15.11
CA PRO A 275 20.01 -17.94 15.92
C PRO A 275 21.41 -18.57 15.86
N ARG A 276 21.59 -19.68 15.13
CA ARG A 276 22.89 -20.38 15.09
C ARG A 276 23.88 -19.63 14.20
N PRO A 277 24.95 -19.04 14.76
CA PRO A 277 25.94 -18.32 13.98
C PRO A 277 26.67 -19.23 13.01
N TYR A 278 27.02 -18.70 11.85
CA TYR A 278 27.95 -19.34 10.92
C TYR A 278 29.34 -19.47 11.57
N ASN A 279 29.96 -20.65 11.46
CA ASN A 279 31.33 -20.87 11.90
C ASN A 279 32.24 -21.11 10.67
N PRO A 280 33.17 -20.19 10.37
CA PRO A 280 34.08 -20.31 9.22
C PRO A 280 35.08 -21.47 9.34
N GLY A 281 35.26 -22.05 10.54
CA GLY A 281 36.04 -23.27 10.76
C GLY A 281 35.33 -24.56 10.30
N TRP A 282 34.09 -24.48 9.82
CA TRP A 282 33.39 -25.60 9.18
C TRP A 282 33.82 -25.81 7.72
N THR A 283 35.13 -25.72 7.45
CA THR A 283 35.77 -25.87 6.13
C THR A 283 35.62 -27.27 5.52
N GLN A 284 34.94 -28.20 6.18
CA GLN A 284 34.70 -29.55 5.68
C GLN A 284 33.29 -30.09 6.00
N THR A 285 32.22 -29.36 5.70
CA THR A 285 30.94 -30.08 5.59
C THR A 285 29.94 -29.51 4.58
N PRO A 286 29.54 -30.29 3.56
CA PRO A 286 28.39 -30.02 2.68
C PRO A 286 27.03 -29.92 3.42
N LYS A 287 27.02 -29.96 4.76
CA LYS A 287 25.79 -29.94 5.58
C LYS A 287 25.08 -28.58 5.56
N TRP A 288 25.78 -27.52 5.16
CA TRP A 288 25.26 -26.16 4.99
C TRP A 288 24.86 -25.86 3.55
N ALA A 289 25.39 -26.65 2.59
CA ALA A 289 25.02 -26.64 1.18
C ALA A 289 23.66 -27.27 0.89
N ASN A 290 22.98 -27.81 1.91
CA ASN A 290 21.68 -28.44 1.73
C ASN A 290 20.60 -27.67 2.52
N ALA A 291 20.22 -26.49 2.01
CA ALA A 291 19.14 -25.70 2.60
C ALA A 291 17.81 -26.48 2.67
N ARG A 292 17.64 -27.52 1.83
CA ARG A 292 16.52 -28.48 1.93
C ARG A 292 16.57 -29.25 3.23
N LEU A 293 17.74 -29.73 3.61
CA LEU A 293 17.94 -30.44 4.88
C LEU A 293 17.68 -29.51 6.07
N ALA A 294 18.14 -28.26 6.03
CA ALA A 294 17.89 -27.29 7.10
C ALA A 294 16.38 -27.00 7.27
N LEU A 295 15.67 -26.74 6.17
CA LEU A 295 14.22 -26.56 6.17
C LEU A 295 13.48 -27.82 6.66
N THR A 296 13.90 -29.00 6.18
CA THR A 296 13.34 -30.29 6.60
C THR A 296 13.54 -30.53 8.10
N LEU A 297 14.75 -30.27 8.61
CA LEU A 297 15.05 -30.42 10.04
C LEU A 297 14.27 -29.43 10.88
N PHE A 298 14.16 -28.17 10.46
CA PHE A 298 13.34 -27.17 11.16
C PHE A 298 11.89 -27.63 11.27
N ASN A 299 11.27 -28.02 10.16
CA ASN A 299 9.87 -28.47 10.13
C ASN A 299 9.66 -29.78 10.89
N ARG A 300 10.61 -30.73 10.83
CA ARG A 300 10.50 -32.02 11.54
C ARG A 300 10.72 -31.87 13.04
N LEU A 301 11.68 -31.04 13.45
CA LEU A 301 12.03 -30.86 14.86
C LEU A 301 11.09 -29.88 15.57
N GLY A 302 10.43 -28.96 14.87
CA GLY A 302 9.49 -28.01 15.47
C GLY A 302 8.26 -28.67 16.09
N LEU A 303 7.71 -29.72 15.46
CA LEU A 303 6.50 -30.41 15.90
C LEU A 303 6.60 -31.01 17.33
N PRO A 304 7.68 -31.72 17.72
CA PRO A 304 7.89 -32.17 19.10
C PRO A 304 7.97 -31.08 20.16
N PHE A 305 8.33 -29.84 19.80
CA PHE A 305 8.46 -28.71 20.73
C PHE A 305 7.23 -27.82 20.78
N GLY A 306 6.10 -28.27 20.21
CA GLY A 306 4.83 -27.53 20.22
C GLY A 306 4.78 -26.35 19.26
N ARG A 307 5.70 -26.26 18.29
CA ARG A 307 5.59 -25.26 17.21
C ARG A 307 4.48 -25.69 16.24
N GLY A 308 3.50 -24.81 16.06
CA GLY A 308 2.39 -25.04 15.14
C GLY A 308 2.75 -24.68 13.70
N ASP A 309 3.73 -23.79 13.51
CA ASP A 309 4.14 -23.33 12.19
C ASP A 309 5.22 -24.20 11.53
N ARG A 310 5.13 -24.32 10.21
CA ARG A 310 6.16 -24.87 9.33
C ARG A 310 6.70 -23.77 8.42
N ALA A 311 8.00 -23.72 8.16
CA ALA A 311 8.53 -22.86 7.11
C ALA A 311 8.27 -23.46 5.73
N HIS A 312 7.88 -22.63 4.76
CA HIS A 312 7.71 -22.99 3.35
C HIS A 312 9.00 -22.79 2.57
N MET A 313 9.75 -21.74 2.92
CA MET A 313 11.00 -21.39 2.26
C MET A 313 12.10 -21.09 3.27
N LEU A 314 13.34 -21.33 2.88
CA LEU A 314 14.53 -20.91 3.61
C LEU A 314 15.21 -19.76 2.88
N MET A 315 15.50 -18.66 3.59
CA MET A 315 16.23 -17.49 3.11
C MET A 315 17.59 -17.42 3.79
N ASN A 316 18.66 -17.57 3.01
CA ASN A 316 20.01 -17.35 3.51
C ASN A 316 20.39 -15.88 3.34
N VAL A 317 20.71 -15.21 4.45
CA VAL A 317 21.14 -13.81 4.48
C VAL A 317 22.60 -13.74 4.86
N ARG A 318 23.38 -12.95 4.12
CA ARG A 318 24.78 -12.66 4.45
C ARG A 318 25.02 -11.17 4.38
N GLU A 319 25.59 -10.60 5.42
CA GLU A 319 26.11 -9.23 5.37
C GLU A 319 27.54 -9.23 4.83
N GLN A 320 27.83 -8.37 3.84
CA GLN A 320 29.17 -8.19 3.30
C GLN A 320 30.14 -7.76 4.43
N GLN A 321 31.24 -8.49 4.59
CA GLN A 321 32.26 -8.13 5.57
C GLN A 321 33.31 -7.19 4.95
N PRO A 322 33.96 -6.32 5.76
CA PRO A 322 35.03 -5.45 5.29
C PRO A 322 36.10 -6.22 4.51
N GLY A 323 36.47 -5.71 3.32
CA GLY A 323 37.48 -6.33 2.45
C GLY A 323 37.02 -7.58 1.69
N GLN A 324 35.75 -7.97 1.78
CA GLN A 324 35.19 -8.98 0.88
C GLN A 324 34.82 -8.35 -0.47
N ASP A 325 35.26 -8.97 -1.56
CA ASP A 325 34.79 -8.64 -2.90
C ASP A 325 33.25 -8.66 -2.95
N HIS A 326 32.68 -7.84 -3.82
CA HIS A 326 31.25 -7.88 -4.09
C HIS A 326 30.90 -9.26 -4.65
N ALA A 327 30.32 -10.13 -3.83
CA ALA A 327 29.70 -11.33 -4.36
C ALA A 327 28.39 -10.89 -5.05
N PRO A 328 28.13 -11.30 -6.29
CA PRO A 328 26.79 -11.19 -6.84
C PRO A 328 25.86 -11.97 -5.90
N GLY A 329 24.72 -11.39 -5.53
CA GLY A 329 23.62 -12.20 -5.02
C GLY A 329 23.36 -13.26 -6.07
N SER A 330 23.69 -14.50 -5.77
CA SER A 330 23.64 -15.58 -6.73
C SER A 330 22.59 -16.57 -6.25
N SER A 331 21.52 -16.70 -7.03
CA SER A 331 20.84 -17.98 -7.11
C SER A 331 21.81 -18.98 -7.76
N GLU A 332 22.19 -20.04 -7.05
CA GLU A 332 22.72 -21.23 -7.72
C GLU A 332 21.56 -21.89 -8.46
N GLY A 333 21.30 -21.42 -9.68
CA GLY A 333 20.49 -22.12 -10.64
C GLY A 333 21.26 -23.30 -11.21
N SER A 334 21.04 -24.50 -10.68
CA SER A 334 21.05 -25.70 -11.53
C SER A 334 20.17 -26.79 -10.92
N GLY A 335 19.06 -27.11 -11.60
CA GLY A 335 18.25 -28.28 -11.25
C GLY A 335 16.78 -28.19 -11.62
N ASN A 336 16.49 -28.15 -12.92
CA ASN A 336 15.27 -28.62 -13.58
C ASN A 336 13.98 -28.78 -12.73
N GLY A 337 13.02 -27.91 -13.06
CA GLY A 337 11.61 -28.24 -13.00
C GLY A 337 10.84 -27.52 -11.90
N VAL A 338 9.58 -27.29 -12.20
CA VAL A 338 8.52 -26.97 -11.24
C VAL A 338 8.47 -28.11 -10.21
N ASN A 339 9.34 -28.06 -9.20
CA ASN A 339 9.44 -28.98 -8.06
C ASN A 339 10.31 -28.35 -6.95
N SER A 340 9.72 -27.39 -6.23
CA SER A 340 9.69 -27.38 -4.76
C SER A 340 11.00 -27.69 -3.99
N THR A 341 12.04 -26.87 -4.14
CA THR A 341 13.14 -26.91 -3.14
C THR A 341 12.85 -26.04 -1.92
N GLY A 342 11.93 -25.07 -2.04
CA GLY A 342 11.57 -24.15 -0.96
C GLY A 342 12.79 -23.34 -0.49
N GLN A 343 13.61 -22.84 -1.41
CA GLN A 343 14.89 -22.23 -1.08
C GLN A 343 15.08 -20.91 -1.82
N ILE A 344 15.26 -19.86 -1.04
CA ILE A 344 15.74 -18.54 -1.46
C ILE A 344 17.24 -18.56 -1.17
N LEU A 345 18.06 -18.69 -2.21
CA LEU A 345 19.50 -18.89 -2.07
C LEU A 345 20.23 -17.55 -1.88
N GLY A 346 21.26 -17.61 -1.02
CA GLY A 346 22.23 -16.57 -0.64
C GLY A 346 21.97 -15.13 -1.12
N VAL A 347 21.07 -14.42 -0.44
CA VAL A 347 20.91 -12.98 -0.67
C VAL A 347 21.93 -12.22 0.20
N GLN A 348 22.76 -11.42 -0.45
CA GLN A 348 23.80 -10.63 0.22
C GLN A 348 23.33 -9.19 0.44
N ILE A 349 23.42 -8.73 1.69
CA ILE A 349 23.30 -7.32 2.04
C ILE A 349 24.62 -6.64 1.69
N ARG A 350 24.55 -5.64 0.81
CA ARG A 350 25.70 -4.81 0.42
C ARG A 350 25.77 -3.63 1.38
N THR A 351 26.86 -3.55 2.14
CA THR A 351 27.11 -2.47 3.09
C THR A 351 28.02 -1.38 2.50
N ASP A 352 28.76 -1.65 1.42
CA ASP A 352 29.65 -0.67 0.79
C ASP A 352 29.79 -0.89 -0.73
N PRO A 353 29.36 0.06 -1.59
CA PRO A 353 28.42 1.10 -1.25
C PRO A 353 27.09 0.46 -0.82
N PRO A 354 26.33 1.07 0.11
CA PRO A 354 25.05 0.52 0.52
C PRO A 354 24.13 0.42 -0.69
N GLY A 355 23.87 -0.82 -1.14
CA GLY A 355 22.78 -1.06 -2.06
C GLY A 355 21.52 -0.89 -1.25
N GLY A 356 20.87 0.28 -1.35
CA GLY A 356 19.82 0.72 -0.43
C GLY A 356 18.79 -0.36 -0.08
N ARG A 357 18.14 -0.23 1.08
CA ARG A 357 17.21 -1.23 1.68
C ARG A 357 16.24 -1.85 0.66
N ASP A 358 15.75 -1.05 -0.28
CA ASP A 358 14.83 -1.47 -1.35
C ASP A 358 15.46 -2.44 -2.37
N PHE A 359 16.75 -2.30 -2.68
CA PHE A 359 17.47 -3.22 -3.55
C PHE A 359 17.50 -4.63 -2.95
N PHE A 360 17.85 -4.75 -1.66
CA PHE A 360 17.85 -6.05 -0.99
C PHE A 360 16.45 -6.68 -1.03
N ALA A 361 15.40 -5.91 -0.76
CA ALA A 361 14.03 -6.38 -0.83
C ALA A 361 13.62 -6.88 -2.24
N THR A 362 14.04 -6.17 -3.28
CA THR A 362 13.80 -6.57 -4.68
C THR A 362 14.52 -7.86 -5.03
N VAL A 363 15.78 -8.05 -4.62
CA VAL A 363 16.50 -9.31 -4.86
C VAL A 363 15.83 -10.48 -4.14
N VAL A 364 15.45 -10.31 -2.86
CA VAL A 364 14.72 -11.36 -2.14
C VAL A 364 13.38 -11.65 -2.82
N GLY A 365 12.67 -10.61 -3.28
CA GLY A 365 11.43 -10.74 -4.02
C GLY A 365 11.61 -11.53 -5.32
N GLN A 366 12.66 -11.24 -6.08
CA GLN A 366 12.96 -11.94 -7.33
C GLN A 366 13.18 -13.44 -7.08
N GLU A 367 13.94 -13.77 -6.03
CA GLU A 367 14.21 -15.16 -5.64
C GLU A 367 12.97 -15.89 -5.10
N ILE A 368 12.09 -15.21 -4.36
CA ILE A 368 10.77 -15.75 -4.00
C ILE A 368 9.95 -15.99 -5.27
N GLY A 369 9.99 -15.05 -6.21
CA GLY A 369 9.36 -15.17 -7.51
C GLY A 369 9.78 -16.45 -8.21
N HIS A 370 11.07 -16.67 -8.39
CA HIS A 370 11.63 -17.90 -8.99
C HIS A 370 11.18 -19.19 -8.32
N ASN A 371 10.87 -19.18 -7.03
CA ASN A 371 10.34 -20.35 -6.31
C ASN A 371 8.83 -20.56 -6.52
N LEU A 372 8.10 -19.51 -6.90
CA LEU A 372 6.63 -19.50 -6.96
C LEU A 372 6.06 -19.33 -8.37
N ILE A 373 6.89 -19.15 -9.39
CA ILE A 373 6.46 -19.03 -10.79
C ILE A 373 7.34 -19.93 -11.68
N PRO A 374 6.91 -20.27 -12.91
CA PRO A 374 7.73 -21.08 -13.81
C PRO A 374 9.13 -20.50 -14.05
N LEU A 375 10.14 -21.37 -14.15
CA LEU A 375 11.50 -20.99 -14.51
C LEU A 375 11.52 -20.29 -15.88
N ASP A 376 12.42 -19.31 -16.07
CA ASP A 376 12.54 -18.43 -17.24
C ASP A 376 11.47 -17.33 -17.39
N SER A 377 10.70 -17.04 -16.35
CA SER A 377 9.71 -15.95 -16.36
C SER A 377 10.32 -14.56 -16.13
N HIS A 378 11.62 -14.37 -16.41
CA HIS A 378 12.17 -13.02 -16.35
C HIS A 378 11.51 -12.15 -17.40
N THR A 379 11.28 -10.90 -17.06
CA THR A 379 10.78 -9.90 -18.00
C THR A 379 11.93 -9.03 -18.49
N ILE A 380 11.90 -8.73 -19.78
CA ILE A 380 12.95 -7.93 -20.43
C ILE A 380 12.72 -6.45 -20.13
N ASP A 381 11.47 -6.01 -20.21
CA ASP A 381 11.08 -4.63 -19.91
C ASP A 381 11.12 -4.40 -18.38
N PRO A 382 11.91 -3.46 -17.87
CA PRO A 382 11.92 -3.14 -16.45
C PRO A 382 10.68 -2.37 -16.01
N ILE A 383 9.93 -1.77 -16.93
CA ILE A 383 8.78 -0.91 -16.63
C ILE A 383 7.49 -1.71 -16.77
N ILE A 384 6.61 -1.56 -15.78
CA ILE A 384 5.22 -2.00 -15.86
C ILE A 384 4.41 -0.77 -16.29
N ASP A 385 3.90 -0.80 -17.53
CA ASP A 385 3.12 0.29 -18.12
C ASP A 385 1.73 0.40 -17.45
N THR A 386 1.72 0.93 -16.22
CA THR A 386 0.50 1.22 -15.48
C THR A 386 0.67 2.51 -14.69
N ALA A 387 0.04 3.58 -15.16
CA ALA A 387 -0.02 4.86 -14.47
C ALA A 387 -0.82 4.81 -13.14
N SER A 388 -1.21 3.62 -12.67
CA SER A 388 -2.08 3.37 -11.51
C SER A 388 -1.38 2.62 -10.39
N ALA A 389 -0.08 2.35 -10.52
CA ALA A 389 0.66 1.70 -9.45
C ALA A 389 0.65 2.55 -8.19
N PHE A 390 0.41 1.88 -7.06
CA PHE A 390 0.24 2.52 -5.78
C PHE A 390 0.97 1.75 -4.69
N ASP A 391 1.76 2.47 -3.89
CA ASP A 391 2.39 1.93 -2.71
C ASP A 391 1.49 2.13 -1.50
N LEU A 392 0.80 1.07 -1.11
CA LEU A 392 -0.09 1.05 0.06
C LEU A 392 0.66 1.34 1.37
N LEU A 393 1.94 1.00 1.47
CA LEU A 393 2.73 1.19 2.70
C LEU A 393 3.01 2.68 2.93
N ASN A 394 3.53 3.36 1.91
CA ASN A 394 3.86 4.79 1.98
C ASN A 394 2.71 5.70 1.53
N ARG A 395 1.57 5.13 1.14
CA ARG A 395 0.39 5.83 0.60
C ARG A 395 0.77 6.82 -0.48
N ARG A 396 1.40 6.33 -1.55
CA ARG A 396 1.82 7.18 -2.67
C ARG A 396 1.68 6.49 -4.01
N MET A 397 1.39 7.27 -5.04
CA MET A 397 1.48 6.82 -6.43
C MET A 397 2.93 6.49 -6.80
N VAL A 398 3.11 5.50 -7.68
CA VAL A 398 4.40 5.13 -8.26
C VAL A 398 4.35 5.38 -9.76
N PRO A 399 4.84 6.54 -10.26
CA PRO A 399 4.70 6.93 -11.66
C PRO A 399 5.39 5.99 -12.65
N GLU A 400 6.51 5.40 -12.23
CA GLU A 400 7.27 4.42 -13.01
C GLU A 400 7.33 3.11 -12.21
N ALA A 401 6.25 2.35 -12.25
CA ALA A 401 6.23 1.03 -11.64
C ALA A 401 7.24 0.13 -12.35
N ARG A 402 8.07 -0.57 -11.58
CA ARG A 402 9.06 -1.51 -12.13
C ARG A 402 8.79 -2.93 -11.71
N THR A 403 9.25 -3.88 -12.52
CA THR A 403 9.06 -5.31 -12.27
C THR A 403 10.18 -5.93 -11.42
N ILE A 404 9.79 -6.67 -10.38
CA ILE A 404 10.70 -7.46 -9.53
C ILE A 404 11.38 -8.57 -10.34
N MET A 405 10.73 -9.05 -11.41
CA MET A 405 11.23 -10.18 -12.20
C MET A 405 12.07 -9.77 -13.41
N ASN A 406 12.66 -8.57 -13.42
CA ASN A 406 13.45 -8.13 -14.57
C ASN A 406 14.73 -8.98 -14.75
N SER A 407 15.09 -9.30 -16.01
CA SER A 407 16.26 -10.14 -16.35
C SER A 407 17.61 -9.46 -16.04
N THR A 408 17.67 -8.13 -16.14
CA THR A 408 18.78 -7.39 -15.54
C THR A 408 18.40 -7.18 -14.10
N VAL A 409 18.90 -8.03 -13.19
CA VAL A 409 18.76 -7.83 -11.73
C VAL A 409 18.96 -6.36 -11.52
N ALA A 410 17.91 -5.69 -11.06
CA ALA A 410 17.79 -4.26 -11.01
C ALA A 410 19.03 -3.73 -10.28
N GLY A 411 20.10 -3.40 -11.00
CA GLY A 411 21.40 -3.10 -10.42
C GLY A 411 21.33 -1.81 -9.61
N ALA A 412 22.48 -1.28 -9.21
CA ALA A 412 22.59 -0.01 -8.49
C ALA A 412 21.81 1.17 -9.12
N ALA A 413 21.40 1.05 -10.41
CA ALA A 413 20.53 2.00 -11.11
C ALA A 413 19.09 2.09 -10.55
N PHE A 414 18.62 1.12 -9.75
CA PHE A 414 17.25 1.07 -9.22
C PHE A 414 17.21 1.08 -7.68
N ALA A 415 18.31 1.43 -7.04
CA ALA A 415 18.34 1.60 -5.59
C ALA A 415 17.32 2.69 -5.20
N ASN A 416 16.39 2.35 -4.30
CA ASN A 416 15.31 3.20 -3.76
C ASN A 416 14.01 3.25 -4.57
N GLU A 417 13.82 2.36 -5.55
CA GLU A 417 12.56 2.30 -6.30
C GLU A 417 11.64 1.18 -5.82
N ILE A 418 10.34 1.48 -5.83
CA ILE A 418 9.28 0.52 -5.51
C ILE A 418 9.00 -0.33 -6.75
N CYS A 419 9.35 -1.60 -6.66
CA CYS A 419 9.03 -2.62 -7.64
C CYS A 419 7.78 -3.43 -7.23
N PHE A 420 7.15 -4.03 -8.24
CA PHE A 420 5.97 -4.86 -8.17
C PHE A 420 6.19 -6.15 -8.97
N TYR A 421 5.35 -7.16 -8.77
CA TYR A 421 5.30 -8.27 -9.73
C TYR A 421 4.39 -7.88 -10.88
N GLU A 422 4.64 -8.42 -12.07
CA GLU A 422 3.67 -8.27 -13.16
C GLU A 422 2.38 -9.06 -12.86
N PRO A 423 1.22 -8.66 -13.40
CA PRO A 423 -0.05 -9.32 -13.11
C PRO A 423 -0.06 -10.83 -13.35
N GLN A 424 0.63 -11.32 -14.39
CA GLN A 424 0.75 -12.76 -14.62
C GLN A 424 1.58 -13.49 -13.55
N HIS A 425 2.65 -12.85 -13.05
CA HIS A 425 3.47 -13.40 -11.97
C HIS A 425 2.70 -13.41 -10.67
N TRP A 426 1.98 -12.33 -10.36
CA TRP A 426 1.08 -12.23 -9.22
C TRP A 426 0.07 -13.39 -9.18
N SER A 427 -0.63 -13.64 -10.29
CA SER A 427 -1.61 -14.74 -10.38
C SER A 427 -0.96 -16.12 -10.22
N ALA A 428 0.20 -16.34 -10.84
CA ALA A 428 0.94 -17.60 -10.73
C ALA A 428 1.40 -17.86 -9.28
N MET A 429 1.98 -16.84 -8.63
CA MET A 429 2.42 -16.93 -7.24
C MET A 429 1.25 -17.23 -6.31
N ARG A 430 0.11 -16.55 -6.47
CA ARG A 430 -1.10 -16.79 -5.66
C ARG A 430 -1.53 -18.26 -5.75
N LYS A 431 -1.62 -18.81 -6.95
CA LYS A 431 -2.01 -20.21 -7.18
C LYS A 431 -1.03 -21.17 -6.49
N ASN A 432 0.27 -20.93 -6.62
CA ASN A 432 1.29 -21.77 -6.02
C ASN A 432 1.39 -21.64 -4.50
N LEU A 433 1.15 -20.45 -3.94
CA LEU A 433 1.05 -20.27 -2.48
C LEU A 433 -0.13 -21.03 -1.87
N VAL A 434 -1.30 -21.01 -2.55
CA VAL A 434 -2.45 -21.81 -2.13
C VAL A 434 -2.11 -23.30 -2.16
N ALA A 435 -1.46 -23.78 -3.22
CA ALA A 435 -1.01 -25.16 -3.33
C ALA A 435 0.05 -25.56 -2.28
N LEU A 436 0.91 -24.64 -1.86
CA LEU A 436 1.89 -24.88 -0.78
C LEU A 436 1.25 -25.02 0.61
N ASN A 437 0.02 -24.53 0.78
CA ASN A 437 -0.69 -24.55 2.07
C ASN A 437 -1.82 -25.60 2.14
N SER A 438 -2.23 -26.17 1.01
CA SER A 438 -3.06 -27.39 0.96
C SER A 438 -2.24 -28.63 1.32
#